data_AF-A0A2E9GL61-F1
#
_entry.id   AF-A0A2E9GL61-F1
#
_cell.length_a   1.000
_cell.length_b   1.000
_cell.length_c   1.000
_cell.angle_alpha   90.00
_cell.angle_beta   90.00
_cell.angle_gamma   90.00
#
_symmetry.space_group_name_H-M   'P 1'
#
loop_
_entity.id
_entity.type
_entity.pdbx_description
1 polymer ?
#
loop_
_entity_poly.entity_id
_entity_poly.type
_entity_poly.pdbx_seq_one_letter_code
_entity_poly.pdbx_strand_id
1 'polypeptide(L)'
;MLDLPKPEDKRLAFFVREAFPSIATGTDVTCGLIEQSTALAVVSEMNEGGVIFGDGIEDDHLDFAWGQRVKVQAASANLSLVCP
;
A
#
# COMPACT_ATOMS: atom_id res chain seq x y z
N MET A 1 1.77 -12.88 14.23
CA MET A 1 0.96 -11.64 14.27
C MET A 1 1.89 -10.50 13.93
N LEU A 2 1.52 -9.63 12.99
CA LEU A 2 2.38 -8.53 12.52
C LEU A 2 2.53 -7.50 13.65
N ASP A 3 3.76 -7.09 13.94
CA ASP A 3 4.02 -6.00 14.89
C ASP A 3 3.76 -4.67 14.18
N LEU A 4 2.63 -4.03 14.49
CA LEU A 4 2.17 -2.85 13.75
C LEU A 4 3.01 -1.61 14.10
N PRO A 5 3.33 -0.76 13.10
CA PRO A 5 4.05 0.48 13.36
C PRO A 5 3.29 1.39 14.34
N LYS A 6 4.02 2.00 15.26
CA LYS A 6 3.52 3.11 16.06
C LYS A 6 3.48 4.40 15.23
N PRO A 7 2.73 5.44 15.63
CA PRO A 7 2.66 6.70 14.91
C PRO A 7 4.04 7.34 14.64
N GLU A 8 5.01 7.16 15.54
CA GLU A 8 6.37 7.66 15.40
C GLU A 8 7.30 6.79 14.53
N ASP A 9 6.90 5.56 14.20
CA ASP A 9 7.74 4.64 13.44
C ASP A 9 7.80 5.02 11.96
N LYS A 10 9.00 4.94 11.36
CA LYS A 10 9.22 5.19 9.93
C LYS A 10 8.96 3.95 9.07
N ARG A 11 7.84 3.28 9.32
CA ARG A 11 7.46 2.02 8.66
C ARG A 11 5.97 2.00 8.36
N LEU A 12 5.58 1.28 7.33
CA LEU A 12 4.17 1.10 6.95
C LEU A 12 3.80 -0.37 7.10
N ALA A 13 2.52 -0.66 7.32
CA ALA A 13 1.96 -1.99 7.17
C ALA A 13 1.03 -1.99 5.95
N PHE A 14 1.02 -3.08 5.18
CA PHE A 14 0.07 -3.28 4.09
C PHE A 14 -0.74 -4.55 4.31
N PHE A 15 -1.96 -4.55 3.78
CA PHE A 15 -2.90 -5.67 3.84
C PHE A 15 -3.65 -5.78 2.53
N VAL A 16 -3.79 -7.01 2.03
CA VAL A 16 -4.63 -7.34 0.87
C VAL A 16 -5.98 -7.79 1.39
N ARG A 17 -7.04 -7.15 0.90
CA ARG A 17 -8.42 -7.57 1.18
C ARG A 17 -8.83 -8.63 0.16
N GLU A 18 -9.51 -9.66 0.63
CA GLU A 18 -10.15 -10.67 -0.24
C GLU A 18 -9.17 -11.31 -1.25
N ALA A 19 -7.96 -11.67 -0.77
CA ALA A 19 -6.97 -12.32 -1.61
C ALA A 19 -7.53 -13.62 -2.20
N PHE A 20 -7.55 -13.70 -3.53
CA PHE A 20 -8.11 -14.84 -4.26
C PHE A 20 -7.00 -15.74 -4.81
N PRO A 21 -6.89 -17.00 -4.34
CA PRO A 21 -5.90 -17.93 -4.85
C PRO A 21 -6.29 -18.40 -6.25
N SER A 22 -5.53 -17.95 -7.26
CA SER A 22 -5.57 -18.59 -8.58
C SER A 22 -4.59 -19.77 -8.63
N ILE A 23 -4.81 -20.71 -9.55
CA ILE A 23 -3.89 -21.83 -9.81
C ILE A 23 -2.49 -21.31 -10.20
N ALA A 24 -2.41 -20.13 -10.81
CA ALA A 24 -1.17 -19.57 -11.33
C ALA A 24 -0.41 -18.65 -10.35
N THR A 25 -1.10 -17.94 -9.45
CA THR A 25 -0.51 -16.84 -8.68
C THR A 25 -0.52 -17.02 -7.16
N GLY A 26 -1.31 -17.96 -6.63
CA GLY A 26 -1.42 -18.17 -5.18
C GLY A 26 -1.82 -16.90 -4.41
N THR A 27 -1.50 -16.86 -3.10
CA THR A 27 -1.74 -15.72 -2.21
C THR A 27 -0.61 -15.57 -1.19
N ASP A 28 0.65 -15.65 -1.65
CA ASP A 28 1.82 -15.68 -0.75
C ASP A 28 2.11 -14.31 -0.11
N VAL A 29 1.62 -13.22 -0.72
CA VAL A 29 1.82 -11.84 -0.27
C VAL A 29 0.49 -11.19 0.06
N THR A 30 0.01 -11.36 1.29
CA THR A 30 -1.29 -10.84 1.76
C THR A 30 -1.17 -9.77 2.83
N CYS A 31 -0.06 -9.73 3.55
CA CYS A 31 0.26 -8.65 4.48
C CYS A 31 1.76 -8.56 4.70
N GLY A 32 2.24 -7.42 5.18
CA GLY A 32 3.64 -7.25 5.55
C GLY A 32 3.98 -5.85 6.01
N LEU A 33 5.25 -5.66 6.39
CA LEU A 33 5.81 -4.37 6.76
C LEU A 33 6.67 -3.82 5.61
N ILE A 34 6.57 -2.52 5.40
CA ILE A 34 7.44 -1.74 4.53
C ILE A 34 8.36 -0.95 5.46
N GLU A 35 9.61 -1.39 5.53
CA GLU A 35 10.68 -0.78 6.31
C GLU A 35 11.12 0.54 5.65
N GLN A 36 11.79 1.43 6.41
CA GLN A 36 12.18 2.76 5.91
C GLN A 36 13.04 2.73 4.64
N SER A 37 13.82 1.67 4.45
CA SER A 37 14.70 1.47 3.29
C SER A 37 14.09 0.62 2.18
N THR A 38 12.86 0.12 2.36
CA THR A 38 12.18 -0.74 1.40
C THR A 38 10.93 -0.07 0.85
N ALA A 39 10.36 -0.69 -0.18
CA ALA A 39 9.15 -0.22 -0.81
C ALA A 39 8.33 -1.39 -1.32
N LEU A 40 7.01 -1.23 -1.28
CA LEU A 40 6.09 -2.12 -1.96
C LEU A 40 5.92 -1.62 -3.39
N ALA A 41 6.24 -2.48 -4.36
CA ALA A 41 5.96 -2.23 -5.76
C ALA A 41 4.71 -3.02 -6.17
N VAL A 42 3.73 -2.34 -6.76
CA VAL A 42 2.52 -2.97 -7.29
C VAL A 42 2.43 -2.64 -8.77
N VAL A 43 2.10 -3.66 -9.57
CA VAL A 43 1.82 -3.52 -11.01
C VAL A 43 0.34 -3.80 -11.20
N SER A 44 -0.36 -2.92 -11.90
CA SER A 44 -1.77 -3.15 -12.23
C SER A 44 -1.88 -4.21 -13.31
N GLU A 45 -2.61 -5.28 -12.99
CA GLU A 45 -3.15 -6.23 -13.97
C GLU A 45 -4.68 -6.07 -14.08
N MET A 46 -5.19 -4.86 -13.79
CA MET A 46 -6.60 -4.52 -13.95
C MET A 46 -6.84 -3.93 -15.34
N ASN A 47 -7.74 -4.55 -16.10
CA ASN A 47 -8.12 -4.03 -17.42
C ASN A 47 -8.87 -2.69 -17.30
N GLU A 48 -9.76 -2.57 -16.31
CA GLU A 48 -10.61 -1.40 -16.08
C GLU A 48 -10.85 -1.20 -14.57
N GLY A 49 -11.15 0.04 -14.17
CA GLY A 49 -11.59 0.36 -12.80
C GLY A 49 -10.51 0.29 -11.71
N GLY A 50 -9.23 0.14 -12.07
CA GLY A 50 -8.13 0.21 -11.11
C GLY A 50 -7.88 1.65 -10.68
N VAL A 51 -7.81 1.89 -9.37
CA VAL A 51 -7.61 3.23 -8.78
C VAL A 51 -6.67 3.18 -7.58
N ILE A 52 -5.97 4.28 -7.30
CA ILE A 52 -5.18 4.51 -6.08
C ILE A 52 -5.69 5.79 -5.42
N PHE A 53 -6.09 5.71 -4.16
CA PHE A 53 -6.59 6.85 -3.40
C PHE A 53 -6.02 6.87 -1.97
N GLY A 54 -6.04 8.06 -1.35
CA GLY A 54 -5.57 8.31 0.01
C GLY A 54 -6.73 8.69 0.94
N ASP A 55 -6.48 8.65 2.25
CA ASP A 55 -7.38 9.15 3.31
C ASP A 55 -8.83 8.62 3.30
N GLY A 56 -9.10 7.55 2.55
CA GLY A 56 -10.43 6.99 2.36
C GLY A 56 -11.32 7.77 1.39
N ILE A 57 -10.76 8.67 0.58
CA ILE A 57 -11.51 9.53 -0.36
C ILE A 57 -11.31 8.98 -1.78
N GLU A 58 -12.23 8.12 -2.24
CA GLU A 58 -12.11 7.48 -3.56
C GLU A 58 -12.35 8.43 -4.74
N ASP A 59 -13.19 9.45 -4.56
CA ASP A 59 -13.46 10.44 -5.61
C ASP A 59 -12.20 11.26 -5.97
N ASP A 60 -11.20 11.31 -5.07
CA ASP A 60 -9.88 11.88 -5.31
C ASP A 60 -8.85 10.75 -5.49
N HIS A 61 -8.84 10.18 -6.69
CA HIS A 61 -7.97 9.06 -7.03
C HIS A 61 -7.05 9.34 -8.22
N LEU A 62 -6.02 8.51 -8.30
CA LEU A 62 -5.22 8.33 -9.50
C LEU A 62 -5.72 7.08 -10.24
N ASP A 63 -5.92 7.20 -11.55
CA ASP A 63 -6.17 6.04 -12.41
C ASP A 63 -4.98 5.06 -12.34
N PHE A 64 -5.29 3.77 -12.19
CA PHE A 64 -4.31 2.69 -12.10
C PHE A 64 -4.62 1.57 -13.11
N ALA A 65 -4.58 1.94 -14.38
CA ALA A 65 -4.80 1.08 -15.54
C ALA A 65 -3.69 0.04 -15.75
N TRP A 66 -4.00 -0.97 -16.56
CA TRP A 66 -3.12 -2.09 -16.89
C TRP A 66 -1.67 -1.68 -17.20
N GLY A 67 -0.72 -2.36 -16.56
CA GLY A 67 0.71 -2.16 -16.77
C GLY A 67 1.31 -0.96 -16.05
N GLN A 68 0.49 -0.09 -15.43
CA GLN A 68 1.00 0.97 -14.57
C GLN A 68 1.63 0.38 -13.30
N ARG A 69 2.59 1.12 -12.76
CA ARG A 69 3.36 0.71 -11.57
C ARG A 69 3.30 1.80 -10.52
N VAL A 70 3.04 1.41 -9.30
CA VAL A 70 3.14 2.28 -8.13
C VAL A 70 4.18 1.73 -7.17
N LYS A 71 4.92 2.65 -6.55
CA LYS A 71 5.88 2.33 -5.49
C LYS A 71 5.44 3.06 -4.21
N VAL A 72 5.15 2.30 -3.17
CA VAL A 72 4.74 2.81 -1.86
C VAL A 72 5.88 2.60 -0.87
N GLN A 73 6.28 3.65 -0.17
CA GLN A 73 7.37 3.63 0.82
C GLN A 73 7.07 4.63 1.94
N ALA A 74 7.68 4.41 3.10
CA ALA A 74 7.60 5.40 4.19
C ALA A 74 8.17 6.75 3.72
N ALA A 75 7.44 7.83 3.98
CA ALA A 75 7.88 9.17 3.61
C ALA A 75 9.14 9.58 4.38
N SER A 76 10.01 10.38 3.75
CA SER A 76 11.18 10.94 4.43
C SER A 76 10.83 12.02 5.45
N ALA A 77 9.73 12.75 5.18
CA ALA A 77 9.19 13.79 6.03
C ALA A 77 8.10 13.24 6.98
N ASN A 78 8.04 13.81 8.18
CA ASN A 78 7.06 13.48 9.21
C ASN A 78 6.11 14.66 9.42
N LEU A 79 4.84 14.36 9.71
CA LEU A 79 3.87 15.36 10.14
C LEU A 79 4.26 15.87 11.53
N SER A 80 4.48 17.18 11.65
CA SER A 80 4.75 17.83 12.95
C SER A 80 3.45 18.35 13.53
N LEU A 81 2.92 17.63 14.51
CA LEU A 81 1.75 18.06 15.27
C LEU A 81 2.18 18.89 16.48
N VAL A 82 1.40 19.91 16.81
CA VAL A 82 1.55 20.61 18.09
C VAL A 82 0.86 19.78 19.16
N CYS A 83 1.62 19.30 20.15
CA CYS A 83 1.05 18.68 21.33
C CYS A 83 0.66 19.76 22.36
N PRO A 84 -0.52 19.67 23.00
CA PRO A 84 -0.92 20.54 24.10
C PRO A 84 0.04 20.52 25.29
#